data_AF-A0A1S1P8C6-F1
#
_entry.id   AF-A0A1S1P8C6-F1
#
_cell.length_a   1.000
_cell.length_b   1.000
_cell.length_c   1.000
_cell.angle_alpha   90.00
_cell.angle_beta   90.00
_cell.angle_gamma   90.00
#
_symmetry.space_group_name_H-M   'P 1'
#
loop_
_entity.id
_entity.type
_entity.pdbx_description
1 polymer ?
#
loop_
_entity_poly.entity_id
_entity_poly.type
_entity_poly.pdbx_seq_one_letter_code
_entity_poly.pdbx_strand_id
1 'polypeptide(L)'
;MSNRWPHLDYLGWRETCSALHLYLQIAGKYRLAHSPWLNHSWNATFYVTPRGLSSSPISDGPGIEILFDLHEHRVVGTNGDGREASFALGPSTVATFHADFVRLVSDLGGTPTFDGQPNEVPYPTPFREDDRDRPWDRHAVQRFHRALMAADRVFKAFRTSFLGKSSPVHLFWGALDLAVTRFSGRRAPLHRGGIPALPDDVAREAYDREVASAGFWPGGGGIDYPAFYAYAYPAPSGFRSASVRPDAAFWLEELGEFVLPYDAVQSAAEPDEALMAFLVSTYEAAADLGGWDRDLLECVQSQPRKARQPDAEPSGETSRSTHVTVEREERATKGRYRIVVEGVEAEMTYTRSSETLIIIDSTNVPAALRGRRIGEQMVRRAVEDARRDGVAIIPLCPFAKAQIERHPEWQDVLRRA
;
A
#
# COMPACT_ATOMS: atom_id res chain seq x y z
N MET A 1 15.36 2.93 23.55
CA MET A 1 15.47 1.48 23.26
C MET A 1 16.30 1.37 22.01
N SER A 2 17.43 0.63 22.04
CA SER A 2 18.31 0.49 20.87
C SER A 2 17.49 -0.18 19.74
N ASN A 3 17.20 0.60 18.70
CA ASN A 3 16.37 0.28 17.54
C ASN A 3 17.13 -0.68 16.60
N ARG A 4 17.56 -1.83 17.11
CA ARG A 4 18.47 -2.76 16.42
C ARG A 4 17.67 -3.80 15.66
N TRP A 5 17.77 -3.75 14.34
CA TRP A 5 17.32 -4.79 13.43
C TRP A 5 18.09 -6.10 13.72
N PRO A 6 17.41 -7.22 14.07
CA PRO A 6 18.08 -8.47 14.42
C PRO A 6 18.76 -9.10 13.21
N HIS A 7 19.77 -9.93 13.43
CA HIS A 7 20.35 -10.75 12.34
C HIS A 7 19.41 -11.88 11.96
N LEU A 8 19.14 -12.03 10.66
CA LEU A 8 18.32 -13.09 10.10
C LEU A 8 19.14 -13.90 9.09
N ASP A 9 19.56 -15.09 9.50
CA ASP A 9 20.14 -16.08 8.59
C ASP A 9 19.04 -17.04 8.19
N TYR A 10 18.48 -16.90 6.98
CA TYR A 10 17.43 -17.77 6.47
C TYR A 10 17.86 -19.23 6.39
N LEU A 11 19.07 -19.50 5.88
CA LEU A 11 19.55 -20.86 5.67
C LEU A 11 19.65 -21.63 6.99
N GLY A 12 20.09 -20.97 8.06
CA GLY A 12 20.23 -21.56 9.39
C GLY A 12 18.92 -21.97 10.06
N TRP A 13 17.78 -21.37 9.70
CA TRP A 13 16.47 -21.68 10.31
C TRP A 13 15.38 -22.09 9.32
N ARG A 14 15.72 -22.32 8.04
CA ARG A 14 14.74 -22.59 6.97
C ARG A 14 13.74 -23.69 7.29
N GLU A 15 14.16 -24.75 7.99
CA GLU A 15 13.28 -25.86 8.37
C GLU A 15 12.27 -25.43 9.45
N THR A 16 12.71 -24.62 10.43
CA THR A 16 11.82 -24.01 11.42
C THR A 16 10.90 -22.95 10.77
N CYS A 17 11.41 -22.17 9.81
CA CYS A 17 10.62 -21.23 9.03
C CYS A 17 9.53 -21.95 8.24
N SER A 18 9.86 -23.08 7.59
CA SER A 18 8.90 -23.93 6.87
C SER A 18 7.84 -24.54 7.81
N ALA A 19 8.23 -24.98 9.01
CA ALA A 19 7.27 -25.44 10.01
C ALA A 19 6.29 -24.32 10.39
N LEU A 20 6.81 -23.15 10.79
CA LEU A 20 6.00 -21.99 11.15
C LEU A 20 5.08 -21.54 10.01
N HIS A 21 5.57 -21.57 8.76
CA HIS A 21 4.78 -21.28 7.56
C HIS A 21 3.53 -22.16 7.48
N LEU A 22 3.72 -23.48 7.52
CA LEU A 22 2.62 -24.45 7.41
C LEU A 22 1.67 -24.40 8.61
N TYR A 23 2.20 -24.12 9.81
CA TYR A 23 1.39 -23.93 11.01
C TYR A 23 0.49 -22.69 10.91
N LEU A 24 1.03 -21.58 10.39
CA LEU A 24 0.25 -20.38 10.10
C LEU A 24 -0.78 -20.62 9.00
N GLN A 25 -0.49 -21.45 7.99
CA GLN A 25 -1.49 -21.81 6.97
C GLN A 25 -2.69 -22.54 7.56
N ILE A 26 -2.47 -23.50 8.48
CA ILE A 26 -3.56 -24.24 9.14
C ILE A 26 -4.50 -23.28 9.87
N ALA A 27 -3.95 -22.41 10.71
CA ALA A 27 -4.75 -21.41 11.43
C ALA A 27 -5.35 -20.36 10.51
N GLY A 28 -4.63 -19.97 9.45
CA GLY A 28 -5.06 -19.02 8.43
C GLY A 28 -6.23 -19.54 7.59
N LYS A 29 -6.25 -20.84 7.29
CA LYS A 29 -7.38 -21.49 6.60
C LYS A 29 -8.61 -21.62 7.46
N TYR A 30 -8.45 -21.89 8.75
CA TYR A 30 -9.55 -21.78 9.70
C TYR A 30 -10.11 -20.35 9.71
N ARG A 31 -9.25 -19.33 9.83
CA ARG A 31 -9.69 -17.94 9.73
C ARG A 31 -10.42 -17.64 8.42
N LEU A 32 -9.88 -18.09 7.29
CA LEU A 32 -10.47 -17.91 5.95
C LEU A 32 -11.86 -18.55 5.84
N ALA A 33 -12.02 -19.78 6.31
CA ALA A 33 -13.28 -20.52 6.23
C ALA A 33 -14.40 -19.93 7.12
N HIS A 34 -14.02 -19.23 8.20
CA HIS A 34 -14.95 -18.72 9.21
C HIS A 34 -15.08 -17.19 9.23
N SER A 35 -14.53 -16.50 8.24
CA SER A 35 -14.64 -15.03 8.12
C SER A 35 -15.30 -14.64 6.81
N PRO A 36 -16.28 -13.71 6.80
CA PRO A 36 -16.80 -13.15 5.56
C PRO A 36 -15.67 -12.62 4.68
N TRP A 37 -15.81 -12.83 3.37
CA TRP A 37 -14.80 -12.38 2.41
C TRP A 37 -14.65 -10.87 2.48
N LEU A 38 -13.43 -10.41 2.75
CA LEU A 38 -13.05 -9.01 2.68
C LEU A 38 -12.22 -8.82 1.42
N ASN A 39 -12.32 -7.64 0.82
CA ASN A 39 -11.60 -7.32 -0.39
C ASN A 39 -10.10 -7.66 -0.31
N HIS A 40 -9.60 -8.26 -1.39
CA HIS A 40 -8.23 -8.74 -1.54
C HIS A 40 -7.81 -9.81 -0.51
N SER A 41 -8.74 -10.68 -0.13
CA SER A 41 -8.55 -11.74 0.87
C SER A 41 -8.03 -11.26 2.23
N TRP A 42 -8.22 -9.99 2.57
CA TRP A 42 -7.68 -9.41 3.81
C TRP A 42 -8.26 -10.03 5.08
N ASN A 43 -9.44 -10.67 4.97
CA ASN A 43 -10.09 -11.42 6.04
C ASN A 43 -9.29 -12.64 6.52
N ALA A 44 -8.25 -13.08 5.80
CA ALA A 44 -7.50 -14.30 6.11
C ALA A 44 -6.15 -14.07 6.81
N THR A 45 -5.71 -12.83 6.98
CA THR A 45 -4.30 -12.48 7.33
C THR A 45 -3.94 -12.70 8.80
N PHE A 46 -2.74 -12.31 9.25
CA PHE A 46 -2.37 -12.20 10.67
C PHE A 46 -1.78 -10.81 10.96
N TYR A 47 -1.79 -10.38 12.23
CA TYR A 47 -1.29 -9.09 12.67
C TYR A 47 -0.16 -9.24 13.67
N VAL A 48 0.90 -8.45 13.52
CA VAL A 48 2.04 -8.43 14.45
C VAL A 48 1.60 -7.84 15.78
N THR A 49 1.84 -8.58 16.86
CA THR A 49 1.60 -8.17 18.25
C THR A 49 2.92 -8.15 19.02
N PRO A 50 2.97 -7.54 20.22
CA PRO A 50 4.16 -7.58 21.07
C PRO A 50 4.61 -9.00 21.47
N ARG A 51 3.76 -10.03 21.30
CA ARG A 51 4.08 -11.43 21.62
C ARG A 51 4.29 -12.32 20.41
N GLY A 52 3.81 -11.92 19.23
CA GLY A 52 3.86 -12.76 18.03
C GLY A 52 2.87 -12.33 16.97
N LEU A 53 1.99 -13.24 16.55
CA LEU A 53 1.04 -13.05 15.45
C LEU A 53 -0.39 -13.40 15.90
N SER A 54 -1.33 -12.47 15.77
CA SER A 54 -2.75 -12.68 16.11
C SER A 54 -3.63 -12.70 14.86
N SER A 55 -4.63 -13.58 14.86
CA SER A 55 -5.67 -13.63 13.85
C SER A 55 -6.70 -12.50 13.96
N SER A 56 -6.73 -11.71 15.05
CA SER A 56 -7.92 -10.98 15.49
C SER A 56 -9.15 -11.92 15.66
N PRO A 57 -10.33 -11.44 16.12
CA PRO A 57 -11.49 -12.30 16.29
C PRO A 57 -11.95 -12.93 14.96
N ILE A 58 -12.07 -14.26 14.94
CA ILE A 58 -12.64 -15.08 13.87
C ILE A 58 -14.12 -15.32 14.20
N SER A 59 -15.03 -15.18 13.23
CA SER A 59 -16.49 -15.28 13.43
C SER A 59 -16.98 -16.73 13.55
N ASP A 60 -16.48 -17.45 14.55
CA ASP A 60 -16.94 -18.79 14.93
C ASP A 60 -17.51 -18.76 16.35
N GLY A 61 -18.82 -19.04 16.48
CA GLY A 61 -19.55 -18.86 17.73
C GLY A 61 -19.49 -17.41 18.25
N PRO A 62 -19.21 -17.17 19.56
CA PRO A 62 -19.02 -15.84 20.13
C PRO A 62 -17.77 -15.09 19.64
N GLY A 63 -16.93 -15.74 18.82
CA GLY A 63 -15.68 -15.20 18.31
C GLY A 63 -14.48 -15.91 18.93
N ILE A 64 -13.52 -16.33 18.10
CA ILE A 64 -12.27 -16.97 18.56
C ILE A 64 -11.07 -16.17 18.04
N GLU A 65 -10.18 -15.76 18.93
CA GLU A 65 -8.86 -15.23 18.57
C GLU A 65 -7.82 -16.35 18.67
N ILE A 66 -6.95 -16.47 17.67
CA ILE A 66 -5.78 -17.34 17.69
C ILE A 66 -4.53 -16.46 17.73
N LEU A 67 -3.71 -16.66 18.76
CA LEU A 67 -2.41 -16.02 18.94
C LEU A 67 -1.30 -17.07 18.85
N PHE A 68 -0.41 -16.90 17.88
CA PHE A 68 0.90 -17.52 17.88
C PHE A 68 1.81 -16.70 18.78
N ASP A 69 2.01 -17.17 20.01
CA ASP A 69 2.88 -16.56 21.01
C ASP A 69 4.30 -17.04 20.78
N LEU A 70 5.05 -16.23 20.02
CA LEU A 70 6.40 -16.55 19.54
C LEU A 70 7.48 -16.34 20.63
N HIS A 71 7.11 -15.73 21.75
CA HIS A 71 7.97 -15.58 22.93
C HIS A 71 7.97 -16.86 23.78
N GLU A 72 6.78 -17.35 24.14
CA GLU A 72 6.64 -18.58 24.94
C GLU A 72 6.67 -19.85 24.07
N HIS A 73 6.56 -19.69 22.75
CA HIS A 73 6.41 -20.74 21.76
C HIS A 73 5.21 -21.63 22.08
N ARG A 74 4.03 -21.05 21.90
CA ARG A 74 2.74 -21.75 22.03
C ARG A 74 1.70 -21.11 21.11
N VAL A 75 0.66 -21.87 20.78
CA VAL A 75 -0.57 -21.34 20.20
C VAL A 75 -1.56 -21.19 21.33
N VAL A 76 -2.13 -19.99 21.48
CA VAL A 76 -3.19 -19.68 22.44
C VAL A 76 -4.44 -19.34 21.65
N GLY A 77 -5.56 -19.93 22.01
CA GLY A 77 -6.85 -19.51 21.52
C GLY A 77 -7.73 -19.01 22.66
N THR A 78 -8.46 -17.93 22.39
CA THR A 78 -9.37 -17.29 23.34
C THR A 78 -10.73 -17.11 22.69
N ASN A 79 -11.78 -17.60 23.35
CA ASN A 79 -13.15 -17.38 22.92
C ASN A 79 -13.72 -16.11 23.58
N GLY A 80 -14.60 -15.38 22.90
CA GLY A 80 -15.32 -14.21 23.41
C GLY A 80 -16.17 -14.49 24.66
N ASP A 81 -16.46 -15.76 24.98
CA ASP A 81 -17.11 -16.18 26.23
C ASP A 81 -16.16 -16.38 27.42
N GLY A 82 -14.85 -16.17 27.23
CA GLY A 82 -13.81 -16.26 28.25
C GLY A 82 -13.10 -17.61 28.34
N ARG A 83 -13.46 -18.61 27.51
CA ARG A 83 -12.67 -19.85 27.43
C ARG A 83 -11.30 -19.59 26.80
N GLU A 84 -10.30 -20.25 27.35
CA GLU A 84 -8.93 -20.22 26.86
C GLU A 84 -8.39 -21.65 26.75
N ALA A 85 -7.65 -21.92 25.69
CA ALA A 85 -6.93 -23.17 25.50
C ALA A 85 -5.59 -22.87 24.81
N SER A 86 -4.61 -23.76 24.99
CA SER A 86 -3.30 -23.58 24.35
C SER A 86 -2.55 -24.90 24.19
N PHE A 87 -1.58 -24.92 23.28
CA PHE A 87 -0.61 -26.00 23.14
C PHE A 87 0.76 -25.46 22.71
N ALA A 88 1.82 -26.22 22.99
CA ALA A 88 3.19 -25.77 22.77
C ALA A 88 3.58 -25.80 21.28
N LEU A 89 4.39 -24.82 20.87
CA LEU A 89 5.15 -24.84 19.62
C LEU A 89 6.56 -25.40 19.92
N GLY A 90 6.94 -26.43 19.17
CA GLY A 90 8.20 -27.13 19.34
C GLY A 90 8.48 -28.06 18.17
N PRO A 91 9.55 -28.87 18.23
CA PRO A 91 9.83 -29.87 17.22
C PRO A 91 8.63 -30.83 17.08
N SER A 92 8.09 -30.94 15.88
CA SER A 92 6.86 -31.71 15.61
C SER A 92 6.69 -31.94 14.10
N THR A 93 5.65 -32.68 13.74
CA THR A 93 5.17 -32.82 12.36
C THR A 93 4.04 -31.84 12.09
N VAL A 94 3.73 -31.62 10.81
CA VAL A 94 2.59 -30.78 10.42
C VAL A 94 1.26 -31.48 10.69
N ALA A 95 1.21 -32.80 10.54
CA ALA A 95 0.05 -33.62 10.91
C ALA A 95 -0.29 -33.52 12.40
N THR A 96 0.73 -33.57 13.28
CA THR A 96 0.53 -33.43 14.72
C THR A 96 0.05 -32.02 15.08
N PHE A 97 0.69 -30.98 14.54
CA PHE A 97 0.23 -29.60 14.75
C PHE A 97 -1.22 -29.41 14.27
N HIS A 98 -1.58 -29.94 13.10
CA HIS A 98 -2.95 -29.90 12.60
C HIS A 98 -3.93 -30.55 13.60
N ALA A 99 -3.61 -31.73 14.11
CA ALA A 99 -4.47 -32.42 15.08
C ALA A 99 -4.63 -31.63 16.39
N ASP A 100 -3.55 -31.06 16.92
CA ASP A 100 -3.57 -30.22 18.11
C ASP A 100 -4.39 -28.93 17.88
N PHE A 101 -4.28 -28.33 16.70
CA PHE A 101 -5.06 -27.15 16.33
C PHE A 101 -6.55 -27.44 16.21
N VAL A 102 -6.93 -28.57 15.60
CA VAL A 102 -8.33 -29.02 15.54
C VAL A 102 -8.88 -29.20 16.96
N ARG A 103 -8.13 -29.85 17.85
CA ARG A 103 -8.52 -30.00 19.26
C ARG A 103 -8.67 -28.66 19.96
N LEU A 104 -7.71 -27.74 19.76
CA LEU A 104 -7.75 -26.38 20.32
C LEU A 104 -9.06 -25.67 19.96
N VAL A 105 -9.44 -25.67 18.68
CA VAL A 105 -10.68 -25.01 18.22
C VAL A 105 -11.91 -25.69 18.82
N SER A 106 -11.94 -27.03 18.88
CA SER A 106 -13.05 -27.77 19.52
C SER A 106 -13.19 -27.48 21.02
N ASP A 107 -12.08 -27.39 21.75
CA ASP A 107 -12.07 -27.08 23.19
C ASP A 107 -12.60 -25.65 23.45
N LEU A 108 -12.31 -24.73 22.54
CA LEU A 108 -12.86 -23.37 22.50
C LEU A 108 -14.31 -23.33 22.01
N GLY A 109 -14.92 -24.47 21.67
CA GLY A 109 -16.30 -24.58 21.17
C GLY A 109 -16.51 -23.99 19.78
N GLY A 110 -15.44 -23.84 19.01
CA GLY A 110 -15.51 -23.55 17.59
C GLY A 110 -15.75 -24.82 16.77
N THR A 111 -15.93 -24.63 15.48
CA THR A 111 -16.14 -25.67 14.48
C THR A 111 -14.89 -25.78 13.61
N PRO A 112 -13.99 -26.76 13.80
CA PRO A 112 -12.71 -26.84 13.09
C PRO A 112 -12.87 -27.36 11.64
N THR A 113 -13.60 -26.63 10.80
CA THR A 113 -13.86 -27.00 9.41
C THR A 113 -13.15 -26.05 8.47
N PHE A 114 -12.11 -26.53 7.79
CA PHE A 114 -11.34 -25.76 6.83
C PHE A 114 -10.64 -26.70 5.84
N ASP A 115 -10.20 -26.15 4.72
CA ASP A 115 -9.48 -26.90 3.70
C ASP A 115 -8.13 -27.43 4.23
N GLY A 116 -7.80 -28.69 3.91
CA GLY A 116 -6.64 -29.39 4.47
C GLY A 116 -5.36 -29.31 3.64
N GLN A 117 -5.34 -28.54 2.55
CA GLN A 117 -4.23 -28.51 1.59
C GLN A 117 -3.41 -27.23 1.69
N PRO A 118 -2.08 -27.25 1.78
CA PRO A 118 -1.28 -26.02 1.69
C PRO A 118 -1.50 -25.25 0.37
N ASN A 119 -1.50 -23.92 0.45
CA ASN A 119 -1.52 -23.01 -0.70
C ASN A 119 -0.13 -22.40 -0.93
N GLU A 120 0.14 -21.97 -2.16
CA GLU A 120 1.36 -21.22 -2.55
C GLU A 120 2.67 -22.00 -2.30
N VAL A 121 2.55 -23.31 -2.10
CA VAL A 121 3.65 -24.25 -1.96
C VAL A 121 3.66 -25.18 -3.18
N PRO A 122 4.79 -25.31 -3.89
CA PRO A 122 4.91 -26.28 -4.98
C PRO A 122 4.74 -27.72 -4.48
N TYR A 123 3.89 -28.51 -5.14
CA TYR A 123 3.62 -29.93 -4.83
C TYR A 123 3.28 -30.17 -3.35
N PRO A 124 2.20 -29.55 -2.83
CA PRO A 124 1.93 -29.57 -1.40
C PRO A 124 1.50 -30.96 -0.91
N THR A 125 1.99 -31.37 0.26
CA THR A 125 1.47 -32.51 1.01
C THR A 125 0.30 -32.05 1.88
N PRO A 126 -0.85 -32.75 1.89
CA PRO A 126 -1.97 -32.41 2.78
C PRO A 126 -1.50 -32.33 4.24
N PHE A 127 -2.01 -31.37 5.01
CA PHE A 127 -1.50 -31.13 6.38
C PHE A 127 -1.58 -32.38 7.26
N ARG A 128 -2.63 -33.18 7.11
CA ARG A 128 -2.87 -34.41 7.89
C ARG A 128 -1.96 -35.57 7.52
N GLU A 129 -1.29 -35.49 6.37
CA GLU A 129 -0.41 -36.54 5.82
C GLU A 129 1.07 -36.15 5.92
N ASP A 130 1.36 -34.91 6.34
CA ASP A 130 2.72 -34.42 6.49
C ASP A 130 3.30 -34.80 7.86
N ASP A 131 3.75 -36.05 7.92
CA ASP A 131 4.44 -36.69 9.05
C ASP A 131 5.96 -36.42 9.08
N ARG A 132 6.46 -35.46 8.30
CA ARG A 132 7.88 -35.11 8.32
C ARG A 132 8.23 -34.33 9.59
N ASP A 133 9.19 -34.86 10.36
CA ASP A 133 9.76 -34.18 11.51
C ASP A 133 10.42 -32.86 11.10
N ARG A 134 10.11 -31.78 11.83
CA ARG A 134 10.73 -30.47 11.64
C ARG A 134 11.33 -29.96 12.95
N PRO A 135 12.57 -29.45 12.92
CA PRO A 135 13.19 -28.83 14.08
C PRO A 135 12.54 -27.47 14.41
N TRP A 136 12.70 -27.04 15.65
CA TRP A 136 12.17 -25.76 16.13
C TRP A 136 13.24 -24.95 16.87
N ASP A 137 13.89 -24.02 16.17
CA ASP A 137 14.79 -23.04 16.78
C ASP A 137 14.01 -21.88 17.40
N ARG A 138 13.89 -21.92 18.73
CA ARG A 138 13.23 -20.88 19.53
C ARG A 138 13.87 -19.50 19.35
N HIS A 139 15.20 -19.43 19.29
CA HIS A 139 15.91 -18.17 19.16
C HIS A 139 15.76 -17.58 17.75
N ALA A 140 15.74 -18.40 16.71
CA ALA A 140 15.46 -17.93 15.35
C ALA A 140 14.06 -17.33 15.22
N VAL A 141 13.04 -18.01 15.77
CA VAL A 141 11.66 -17.52 15.78
C VAL A 141 11.54 -16.16 16.51
N GLN A 142 12.25 -15.99 17.63
CA GLN A 142 12.30 -14.69 18.34
C GLN A 142 13.07 -13.60 17.56
N ARG A 143 14.08 -13.96 16.76
CA ARG A 143 14.74 -13.00 15.85
C ARG A 143 13.79 -12.59 14.72
N PHE A 144 13.08 -13.55 14.13
CA PHE A 144 12.07 -13.29 13.10
C PHE A 144 10.96 -12.38 13.62
N HIS A 145 10.40 -12.66 14.80
CA HIS A 145 9.37 -11.79 15.41
C HIS A 145 9.87 -10.36 15.64
N ARG A 146 11.10 -10.18 16.12
CA ARG A 146 11.71 -8.85 16.25
C ARG A 146 11.90 -8.15 14.91
N ALA A 147 12.22 -8.88 13.84
CA ALA A 147 12.29 -8.32 12.49
C ALA A 147 10.90 -7.90 11.98
N LEU A 148 9.87 -8.71 12.21
CA LEU A 148 8.49 -8.36 11.90
C LEU A 148 8.05 -7.09 12.63
N MET A 149 8.37 -6.94 13.92
CA MET A 149 8.08 -5.71 14.67
C MET A 149 8.80 -4.47 14.09
N ALA A 150 10.04 -4.64 13.64
CA ALA A 150 10.79 -3.55 13.02
C ALA A 150 10.19 -3.15 11.65
N ALA A 151 9.90 -4.12 10.79
CA ALA A 151 9.26 -3.91 9.50
C ALA A 151 7.84 -3.33 9.66
N ASP A 152 7.02 -3.89 10.56
CA ASP A 152 5.66 -3.43 10.83
C ASP A 152 5.61 -1.95 11.23
N ARG A 153 6.56 -1.50 12.07
CA ARG A 153 6.67 -0.10 12.46
C ARG A 153 6.96 0.81 11.26
N VAL A 154 7.90 0.44 10.39
CA VAL A 154 8.23 1.23 9.19
C VAL A 154 7.09 1.21 8.18
N PHE A 155 6.44 0.07 7.97
CA PHE A 155 5.28 -0.05 7.08
C PHE A 155 4.10 0.77 7.60
N LYS A 156 3.83 0.74 8.91
CA LYS A 156 2.79 1.59 9.52
C LYS A 156 3.11 3.07 9.34
N ALA A 157 4.37 3.49 9.51
CA ALA A 157 4.80 4.87 9.25
C ALA A 157 4.64 5.25 7.76
N PHE A 158 5.00 4.34 6.85
CA PHE A 158 4.83 4.52 5.41
C PHE A 158 3.36 4.73 5.05
N ARG A 159 2.42 3.95 5.61
CA ARG A 159 0.98 4.13 5.36
C ARG A 159 0.45 5.52 5.68
N THR A 160 1.09 6.25 6.61
CA THR A 160 0.56 7.54 7.08
C THR A 160 0.64 8.65 6.04
N SER A 161 1.50 8.53 5.02
CA SER A 161 1.60 9.51 3.92
C SER A 161 0.63 9.23 2.76
N PHE A 162 -0.39 8.39 2.96
CA PHE A 162 -1.39 8.04 1.96
C PHE A 162 -2.82 8.28 2.48
N LEU A 163 -3.67 8.86 1.65
CA LEU A 163 -5.08 9.17 1.91
C LEU A 163 -6.03 8.14 1.28
N GLY A 164 -5.62 7.54 0.16
CA GLY A 164 -6.42 6.56 -0.55
C GLY A 164 -6.59 5.23 0.22
N LYS A 165 -7.31 4.29 -0.38
CA LYS A 165 -7.43 2.93 0.14
C LYS A 165 -6.03 2.31 0.30
N SER A 166 -5.74 1.77 1.48
CA SER A 166 -4.51 1.03 1.74
C SER A 166 -4.80 -0.15 2.67
N SER A 167 -4.19 -1.31 2.39
CA SER A 167 -4.30 -2.48 3.27
C SER A 167 -3.79 -2.15 4.68
N PRO A 168 -4.23 -2.85 5.73
CA PRO A 168 -3.47 -2.91 6.97
C PRO A 168 -2.04 -3.39 6.73
N VAL A 169 -1.15 -3.19 7.70
CA VAL A 169 0.08 -3.98 7.74
C VAL A 169 -0.28 -5.34 8.31
N HIS A 170 -0.13 -6.38 7.50
CA HIS A 170 -0.60 -7.72 7.84
C HIS A 170 0.24 -8.79 7.17
N LEU A 171 0.19 -10.00 7.73
CA LEU A 171 0.94 -11.14 7.25
C LEU A 171 0.02 -12.08 6.46
N PHE A 172 0.36 -12.34 5.21
CA PHE A 172 -0.24 -13.41 4.43
C PHE A 172 0.50 -14.72 4.74
N TRP A 173 -0.25 -15.73 5.16
CA TRP A 173 0.30 -17.05 5.46
C TRP A 173 0.54 -17.89 4.21
N GLY A 174 -0.01 -17.50 3.04
CA GLY A 174 0.22 -18.15 1.75
C GLY A 174 1.70 -18.14 1.38
N ALA A 175 2.28 -16.95 1.18
CA ALA A 175 3.70 -16.78 0.88
C ALA A 175 4.60 -16.50 2.12
N LEU A 176 4.02 -16.43 3.33
CA LEU A 176 4.70 -16.03 4.56
C LEU A 176 5.37 -14.65 4.44
N ASP A 177 4.57 -13.67 4.04
CA ASP A 177 5.01 -12.30 3.82
C ASP A 177 4.24 -11.31 4.67
N LEU A 178 4.95 -10.33 5.25
CA LEU A 178 4.33 -9.14 5.82
C LEU A 178 4.18 -8.12 4.69
N ALA A 179 2.96 -7.63 4.45
CA ALA A 179 2.69 -6.75 3.32
C ALA A 179 1.97 -5.45 3.72
N VAL A 180 2.15 -4.45 2.86
CA VAL A 180 1.39 -3.21 2.83
C VAL A 180 1.14 -2.78 1.38
N THR A 181 -0.10 -2.47 1.06
CA THR A 181 -0.51 -2.16 -0.31
C THR A 181 -1.25 -0.83 -0.37
N ARG A 182 -0.94 -0.01 -1.38
CA ARG A 182 -1.64 1.24 -1.74
C ARG A 182 -2.38 1.05 -3.05
N PHE A 183 -3.52 1.72 -3.19
CA PHE A 183 -4.41 1.56 -4.33
C PHE A 183 -4.61 2.90 -5.05
N SER A 184 -4.56 2.90 -6.38
CA SER A 184 -4.81 4.12 -7.16
C SER A 184 -6.28 4.56 -7.16
N GLY A 185 -7.17 3.62 -6.82
CA GLY A 185 -8.63 3.77 -6.95
C GLY A 185 -9.17 3.27 -8.29
N ARG A 186 -8.32 3.02 -9.29
CA ARG A 186 -8.71 2.48 -10.60
C ARG A 186 -8.75 0.95 -10.62
N ARG A 187 -9.46 0.42 -11.62
CA ARG A 187 -9.53 -1.03 -11.89
C ARG A 187 -8.29 -1.50 -12.63
N ALA A 188 -7.85 -2.72 -12.36
CA ALA A 188 -6.77 -3.36 -13.09
C ALA A 188 -7.31 -4.36 -14.13
N PRO A 189 -6.50 -4.76 -15.12
CA PRO A 189 -6.77 -5.94 -15.94
C PRO A 189 -6.91 -7.20 -15.09
N LEU A 190 -7.66 -8.18 -15.57
CA LEU A 190 -7.88 -9.45 -14.87
C LEU A 190 -6.55 -10.22 -14.69
N HIS A 191 -6.25 -10.63 -13.46
CA HIS A 191 -5.06 -11.42 -13.17
C HIS A 191 -5.11 -12.78 -13.86
N ARG A 192 -3.98 -13.23 -14.39
CA ARG A 192 -3.90 -14.49 -15.17
C ARG A 192 -4.13 -15.72 -14.30
N GLY A 193 -3.87 -15.62 -13.00
CA GLY A 193 -3.90 -16.75 -12.07
C GLY A 193 -2.61 -17.53 -12.14
N GLY A 194 -2.66 -18.83 -11.85
CA GLY A 194 -1.51 -19.73 -11.96
C GLY A 194 -0.53 -19.68 -10.79
N ILE A 195 -0.94 -19.11 -9.66
CA ILE A 195 -0.18 -19.20 -8.41
C ILE A 195 -0.28 -20.64 -7.89
N PRO A 196 0.82 -21.32 -7.53
CA PRO A 196 0.81 -22.73 -7.14
C PRO A 196 -0.19 -23.02 -6.01
N ALA A 197 -1.05 -24.03 -6.21
CA ALA A 197 -2.03 -24.48 -5.21
C ALA A 197 -2.94 -23.35 -4.65
N LEU A 198 -3.12 -22.25 -5.38
CA LEU A 198 -4.04 -21.17 -5.04
C LEU A 198 -5.14 -21.10 -6.11
N PRO A 199 -6.43 -21.11 -5.73
CA PRO A 199 -7.50 -20.93 -6.70
C PRO A 199 -7.39 -19.59 -7.45
N ASP A 200 -7.57 -19.62 -8.77
CA ASP A 200 -7.40 -18.46 -9.64
C ASP A 200 -8.31 -17.28 -9.30
N ASP A 201 -9.52 -17.56 -8.81
CA ASP A 201 -10.50 -16.56 -8.38
C ASP A 201 -9.98 -15.74 -7.19
N VAL A 202 -9.24 -16.37 -6.27
CA VAL A 202 -8.56 -15.68 -5.17
C VAL A 202 -7.55 -14.68 -5.70
N ALA A 203 -6.68 -15.10 -6.62
CA ALA A 203 -5.69 -14.20 -7.24
C ALA A 203 -6.35 -13.08 -8.06
N ARG A 204 -7.44 -13.40 -8.79
CA ARG A 204 -8.19 -12.42 -9.59
C ARG A 204 -8.89 -11.37 -8.74
N GLU A 205 -9.43 -11.76 -7.59
CA GLU A 205 -10.04 -10.83 -6.63
C GLU A 205 -8.96 -10.00 -5.91
N ALA A 206 -7.86 -10.62 -5.50
CA ALA A 206 -6.72 -9.95 -4.89
C ALA A 206 -6.16 -8.82 -5.75
N TYR A 207 -6.17 -8.99 -7.07
CA TYR A 207 -5.59 -8.04 -8.03
C TYR A 207 -6.63 -7.39 -8.97
N ASP A 208 -7.87 -7.15 -8.53
CA ASP A 208 -8.90 -6.48 -9.36
C ASP A 208 -8.72 -4.95 -9.49
N ARG A 209 -7.80 -4.36 -8.70
CA ARG A 209 -7.45 -2.93 -8.68
C ARG A 209 -5.99 -2.67 -8.98
N GLU A 210 -5.70 -1.47 -9.46
CA GLU A 210 -4.31 -1.03 -9.60
C GLU A 210 -3.68 -0.81 -8.23
N VAL A 211 -2.53 -1.44 -8.01
CA VAL A 211 -1.82 -1.46 -6.73
C VAL A 211 -0.35 -1.15 -6.87
N ALA A 212 0.20 -0.60 -5.80
CA ALA A 212 1.61 -0.60 -5.47
C ALA A 212 1.74 -1.30 -4.12
N SER A 213 2.38 -2.47 -4.12
CA SER A 213 2.52 -3.32 -2.95
C SER A 213 3.98 -3.42 -2.57
N ALA A 214 4.24 -3.48 -1.27
CA ALA A 214 5.56 -3.76 -0.74
C ALA A 214 5.45 -4.67 0.47
N GLY A 215 6.47 -5.49 0.71
CA GLY A 215 6.46 -6.41 1.83
C GLY A 215 7.83 -6.91 2.23
N PHE A 216 7.81 -7.92 3.10
CA PHE A 216 8.99 -8.53 3.69
C PHE A 216 8.83 -10.05 3.74
N TRP A 217 9.83 -10.76 3.21
CA TRP A 217 9.98 -12.21 3.34
C TRP A 217 11.11 -12.55 4.32
N PRO A 218 10.93 -13.56 5.18
CA PRO A 218 12.03 -14.17 5.93
C PRO A 218 13.04 -14.92 5.04
N GLY A 219 12.72 -15.09 3.76
CA GLY A 219 13.34 -15.98 2.78
C GLY A 219 12.33 -17.03 2.29
N GLY A 220 12.68 -17.76 1.22
CA GLY A 220 11.76 -18.65 0.51
C GLY A 220 11.20 -18.01 -0.76
N GLY A 221 10.31 -18.71 -1.47
CA GLY A 221 9.55 -18.14 -2.59
C GLY A 221 10.38 -17.69 -3.81
N GLY A 222 11.60 -18.19 -3.99
CA GLY A 222 12.48 -17.83 -5.10
C GLY A 222 13.79 -17.15 -4.67
N ILE A 223 13.93 -16.80 -3.39
CA ILE A 223 15.17 -16.29 -2.79
C ILE A 223 15.54 -17.08 -1.54
N ASP A 224 16.83 -17.18 -1.25
CA ASP A 224 17.39 -17.93 -0.12
C ASP A 224 17.96 -17.02 0.98
N TYR A 225 17.52 -15.76 1.00
CA TYR A 225 17.85 -14.76 2.01
C TYR A 225 16.61 -13.92 2.35
N PRO A 226 16.54 -13.31 3.55
CA PRO A 226 15.45 -12.40 3.88
C PRO A 226 15.55 -11.12 3.06
N ALA A 227 14.42 -10.61 2.58
CA ALA A 227 14.40 -9.40 1.76
C ALA A 227 13.08 -8.64 1.87
N PHE A 228 13.14 -7.36 1.58
CA PHE A 228 11.98 -6.55 1.25
C PHE A 228 11.74 -6.61 -0.24
N TYR A 229 10.48 -6.49 -0.63
CA TYR A 229 10.08 -6.47 -2.02
C TYR A 229 9.08 -5.36 -2.30
N ALA A 230 8.96 -4.98 -3.56
CA ALA A 230 7.93 -4.07 -4.03
C ALA A 230 7.58 -4.33 -5.49
N TYR A 231 6.29 -4.30 -5.81
CA TYR A 231 5.77 -4.45 -7.15
C TYR A 231 4.55 -3.56 -7.40
N ALA A 232 4.22 -3.38 -8.67
CA ALA A 232 3.00 -2.73 -9.11
C ALA A 232 2.18 -3.71 -9.96
N TYR A 233 0.86 -3.71 -9.78
CA TYR A 233 -0.04 -4.47 -10.64
C TYR A 233 -1.16 -3.58 -11.18
N PRO A 234 -1.38 -3.53 -12.51
CA PRO A 234 -0.42 -3.96 -13.52
C PRO A 234 0.86 -3.14 -13.43
N ALA A 235 2.01 -3.72 -13.77
CA ALA A 235 3.27 -2.98 -13.80
C ALA A 235 3.21 -1.89 -14.91
N PRO A 236 3.36 -0.60 -14.59
CA PRO A 236 3.34 0.45 -15.60
C PRO A 236 4.60 0.38 -16.48
N SER A 237 4.50 0.93 -17.69
CA SER A 237 5.64 0.97 -18.62
C SER A 237 6.82 1.71 -17.99
N GLY A 238 8.01 1.12 -18.08
CA GLY A 238 9.24 1.67 -17.49
C GLY A 238 9.45 1.35 -16.01
N PHE A 239 8.50 0.70 -15.33
CA PHE A 239 8.61 0.40 -13.89
C PHE A 239 9.83 -0.45 -13.57
N ARG A 240 10.06 -1.53 -14.34
CA ARG A 240 11.24 -2.41 -14.26
C ARG A 240 12.57 -1.66 -14.29
N SER A 241 12.63 -0.55 -15.02
CA SER A 241 13.86 0.26 -15.21
C SER A 241 13.91 1.50 -14.32
N ALA A 242 12.94 1.69 -13.42
CA ALA A 242 12.89 2.85 -12.56
C ALA A 242 14.08 2.88 -11.59
N SER A 243 14.57 4.08 -11.30
CA SER A 243 15.61 4.29 -10.29
C SER A 243 15.00 4.18 -8.90
N VAL A 244 15.40 3.15 -8.15
CA VAL A 244 14.94 2.86 -6.79
C VAL A 244 16.08 3.07 -5.82
N ARG A 245 15.76 3.48 -4.59
CA ARG A 245 16.70 3.67 -3.49
C ARG A 245 16.47 2.60 -2.41
N PRO A 246 17.45 2.32 -1.54
CA PRO A 246 18.86 2.70 -1.66
C PRO A 246 19.53 1.98 -2.83
N ASP A 247 20.79 2.30 -3.13
CA ASP A 247 21.55 1.68 -4.24
C ASP A 247 21.66 0.15 -4.14
N ALA A 248 21.44 -0.41 -2.94
CA ALA A 248 21.40 -1.85 -2.71
C ALA A 248 20.10 -2.51 -3.20
N ALA A 249 19.06 -1.74 -3.55
CA ALA A 249 17.84 -2.26 -4.15
C ALA A 249 18.03 -2.53 -5.65
N PHE A 250 17.44 -3.61 -6.15
CA PHE A 250 17.57 -4.01 -7.55
C PHE A 250 16.29 -4.69 -8.05
N TRP A 251 16.15 -4.82 -9.37
CA TRP A 251 15.05 -5.55 -10.00
C TRP A 251 15.41 -7.04 -10.13
N LEU A 252 14.53 -7.92 -9.69
CA LEU A 252 14.69 -9.38 -9.84
C LEU A 252 13.72 -9.90 -10.92
N GLU A 253 14.26 -10.37 -12.04
CA GLU A 253 13.47 -10.75 -13.22
C GLU A 253 12.54 -11.94 -12.97
N GLU A 254 13.01 -12.90 -12.18
CA GLU A 254 12.32 -14.14 -11.89
C GLU A 254 11.02 -13.91 -11.11
N LEU A 255 11.01 -12.88 -10.25
CA LEU A 255 9.83 -12.47 -9.50
C LEU A 255 9.05 -11.34 -10.20
N GLY A 256 9.71 -10.54 -11.04
CA GLY A 256 9.11 -9.36 -11.65
C GLY A 256 8.86 -8.24 -10.63
N GLU A 257 9.77 -8.10 -9.66
CA GLU A 257 9.64 -7.17 -8.54
C GLU A 257 10.97 -6.50 -8.21
N PHE A 258 10.92 -5.35 -7.53
CA PHE A 258 12.08 -4.78 -6.87
C PHE A 258 12.35 -5.51 -5.56
N VAL A 259 13.62 -5.77 -5.27
CA VAL A 259 14.10 -6.45 -4.07
C VAL A 259 15.13 -5.57 -3.37
N LEU A 260 15.03 -5.46 -2.04
CA LEU A 260 16.05 -4.88 -1.16
C LEU A 260 16.46 -5.94 -0.13
N PRO A 261 17.69 -6.46 -0.18
CA PRO A 261 18.17 -7.43 0.80
C PRO A 261 18.04 -6.91 2.23
N TYR A 262 17.57 -7.76 3.14
CA TYR A 262 17.39 -7.39 4.55
C TYR A 262 18.68 -6.93 5.19
N ASP A 263 19.81 -7.57 4.88
CA ASP A 263 21.12 -7.22 5.43
C ASP A 263 21.56 -5.80 5.03
N ALA A 264 21.12 -5.30 3.87
CA ALA A 264 21.40 -3.92 3.46
C ALA A 264 20.65 -2.92 4.36
N VAL A 265 19.43 -3.23 4.78
CA VAL A 265 18.69 -2.45 5.77
C VAL A 265 19.35 -2.59 7.15
N GLN A 266 19.66 -3.82 7.55
CA GLN A 266 20.20 -4.15 8.86
C GLN A 266 21.56 -3.47 9.14
N SER A 267 22.41 -3.39 8.11
CA SER A 267 23.77 -2.82 8.19
C SER A 267 23.83 -1.31 7.89
N ALA A 268 22.73 -0.71 7.46
CA ALA A 268 22.66 0.74 7.23
C ALA A 268 22.87 1.52 8.53
N ALA A 269 23.42 2.73 8.40
CA ALA A 269 23.57 3.64 9.54
C ALA A 269 22.22 3.99 10.18
N GLU A 270 21.21 4.23 9.34
CA GLU A 270 19.82 4.47 9.73
C GLU A 270 18.89 3.46 9.02
N PRO A 271 18.72 2.25 9.57
CA PRO A 271 17.96 1.16 8.93
C PRO A 271 16.53 1.52 8.53
N ASP A 272 15.83 2.25 9.40
CA ASP A 272 14.44 2.65 9.14
C ASP A 272 14.33 3.62 7.96
N GLU A 273 15.30 4.52 7.83
CA GLU A 273 15.38 5.46 6.70
C GLU A 273 15.73 4.73 5.40
N ALA A 274 16.62 3.74 5.45
CA ALA A 274 16.95 2.91 4.29
C ALA A 274 15.72 2.15 3.77
N LEU A 275 14.96 1.51 4.66
CA LEU A 275 13.72 0.83 4.28
C LEU A 275 12.66 1.83 3.81
N MET A 276 12.50 2.97 4.48
CA MET A 276 11.55 4.00 4.04
C MET A 276 11.90 4.52 2.64
N ALA A 277 13.18 4.73 2.33
CA ALA A 277 13.63 5.17 1.01
C ALA A 277 13.24 4.17 -0.09
N PHE A 278 13.30 2.87 0.20
CA PHE A 278 12.83 1.82 -0.71
C PHE A 278 11.33 1.83 -0.91
N LEU A 279 10.55 1.89 0.17
CA LEU A 279 9.09 1.95 0.08
C LEU A 279 8.62 3.19 -0.68
N VAL A 280 9.23 4.35 -0.41
CA VAL A 280 8.88 5.61 -1.07
C VAL A 280 9.28 5.59 -2.54
N SER A 281 10.52 5.24 -2.87
CA SER A 281 10.98 5.31 -4.27
C SER A 281 10.30 4.30 -5.19
N THR A 282 9.99 3.10 -4.70
CA THR A 282 9.23 2.10 -5.48
C THR A 282 7.77 2.52 -5.67
N TYR A 283 7.14 3.11 -4.64
CA TYR A 283 5.81 3.69 -4.76
C TYR A 283 5.77 4.88 -5.72
N GLU A 284 6.72 5.82 -5.62
CA GLU A 284 6.82 6.98 -6.52
C GLU A 284 6.96 6.52 -7.96
N ALA A 285 7.83 5.54 -8.23
CA ALA A 285 7.97 4.93 -9.55
C ALA A 285 6.65 4.35 -10.07
N ALA A 286 5.90 3.61 -9.24
CA ALA A 286 4.62 3.03 -9.62
C ALA A 286 3.55 4.12 -9.87
N ALA A 287 3.48 5.12 -8.99
CA ALA A 287 2.47 6.18 -9.05
C ALA A 287 2.72 7.14 -10.22
N ASP A 288 3.97 7.56 -10.45
CA ASP A 288 4.33 8.49 -11.52
C ASP A 288 4.16 7.84 -12.90
N LEU A 289 4.73 6.65 -13.10
CA LEU A 289 4.64 5.92 -14.37
C LEU A 289 3.22 5.40 -14.63
N GLY A 290 2.47 5.09 -13.56
CA GLY A 290 1.06 4.73 -13.63
C GLY A 290 0.12 5.93 -13.77
N GLY A 291 0.60 7.18 -13.69
CA GLY A 291 -0.23 8.38 -13.74
C GLY A 291 -1.31 8.43 -12.66
N TRP A 292 -0.96 8.09 -11.42
CA TRP A 292 -1.87 8.15 -10.27
C TRP A 292 -2.14 9.60 -9.89
N ASP A 293 -3.32 9.90 -9.34
CA ASP A 293 -3.65 11.23 -8.81
C ASP A 293 -2.98 11.42 -7.45
N ARG A 294 -1.68 11.71 -7.46
CA ARG A 294 -0.86 11.85 -6.25
C ARG A 294 -1.32 12.99 -5.35
N ASP A 295 -1.87 14.06 -5.91
CA ASP A 295 -2.41 15.19 -5.14
C ASP A 295 -3.62 14.75 -4.30
N LEU A 296 -4.47 13.86 -4.83
CA LEU A 296 -5.61 13.29 -4.10
C LEU A 296 -5.20 12.18 -3.12
N LEU A 297 -4.13 11.44 -3.45
CA LEU A 297 -3.76 10.21 -2.75
C LEU A 297 -2.70 10.41 -1.67
N GLU A 298 -1.91 11.48 -1.73
CA GLU A 298 -0.75 11.69 -0.85
C GLU A 298 -0.98 12.79 0.17
N CYS A 299 -0.18 12.74 1.21
CA CYS A 299 -0.17 13.73 2.26
C CYS A 299 1.16 13.72 2.99
N VAL A 300 1.41 14.77 3.76
CA VAL A 300 2.58 14.81 4.64
C VAL A 300 2.52 13.65 5.65
N GLN A 301 3.68 13.06 5.89
CA GLN A 301 3.83 11.99 6.87
C GLN A 301 3.34 12.44 8.24
N SER A 302 2.61 11.57 8.94
CA SER A 302 1.98 11.96 10.20
C SER A 302 2.98 12.15 11.33
N GLN A 303 2.58 12.93 12.33
CA GLN A 303 3.33 13.11 13.57
C GLN A 303 2.44 12.71 14.76
N PRO A 304 2.97 12.03 15.78
CA PRO A 304 2.20 11.69 16.97
C PRO A 304 1.53 12.92 17.58
N ARG A 305 0.23 12.79 17.91
CA ARG A 305 -0.62 13.83 18.51
C ARG A 305 -0.89 15.06 17.63
N LYS A 306 -0.57 15.02 16.34
CA LYS A 306 -0.94 16.08 15.38
C LYS A 306 -1.93 15.53 14.38
N ALA A 307 -3.20 15.88 14.54
CA ALA A 307 -4.22 15.61 13.55
C ALA A 307 -3.87 16.33 12.24
N ARG A 308 -4.10 15.67 11.11
CA ARG A 308 -3.94 16.28 9.79
C ARG A 308 -5.01 17.35 9.62
N GLN A 309 -4.63 18.47 9.01
CA GLN A 309 -5.62 19.47 8.60
C GLN A 309 -6.48 18.88 7.47
N PRO A 310 -7.81 18.91 7.59
CA PRO A 310 -8.69 18.39 6.55
C PRO A 310 -8.56 19.25 5.28
N ASP A 311 -8.51 18.59 4.12
CA ASP A 311 -8.58 19.21 2.80
C ASP A 311 -9.93 18.92 2.14
N ALA A 312 -10.99 19.03 2.95
CA ALA A 312 -12.36 18.86 2.49
C ALA A 312 -12.92 20.22 2.05
N GLU A 313 -13.66 20.23 0.94
CA GLU A 313 -14.44 21.41 0.59
C GLU A 313 -15.45 21.71 1.72
N PRO A 314 -15.54 22.96 2.20
CA PRO A 314 -16.50 23.30 3.25
C PRO A 314 -17.92 23.00 2.79
N SER A 315 -18.65 22.19 3.55
CA SER A 315 -20.09 22.02 3.36
C SER A 315 -20.77 23.37 3.54
N GLY A 316 -21.47 23.84 2.50
CA GLY A 316 -22.05 25.18 2.47
C GLY A 316 -22.97 25.49 3.64
N GLU A 317 -22.45 26.23 4.62
CA GLU A 317 -23.19 27.21 5.41
C GLU A 317 -22.22 28.32 5.85
N THR A 318 -22.29 29.44 5.13
CA THR A 318 -21.64 30.73 5.43
C THR A 318 -20.13 30.69 5.70
N SER A 319 -19.36 30.24 4.70
CA SER A 319 -18.09 30.95 4.48
C SER A 319 -18.47 32.38 4.13
N ARG A 320 -18.17 33.33 5.04
CA ARG A 320 -17.69 34.63 4.59
C ARG A 320 -16.46 34.32 3.74
N SER A 321 -16.73 34.04 2.48
CA SER A 321 -15.77 34.02 1.41
C SER A 321 -15.00 35.32 1.56
N THR A 322 -13.75 35.24 2.01
CA THR A 322 -12.74 36.06 1.36
C THR A 322 -12.84 35.66 -0.11
N HIS A 323 -13.72 36.34 -0.85
CA HIS A 323 -13.86 36.21 -2.29
C HIS A 323 -12.51 36.62 -2.84
N VAL A 324 -11.61 35.65 -3.00
CA VAL A 324 -10.40 35.86 -3.76
C VAL A 324 -10.85 35.80 -5.21
N THR A 325 -11.31 36.95 -5.70
CA THR A 325 -11.81 37.10 -7.06
C THR A 325 -10.63 37.12 -8.01
N VAL A 326 -10.67 36.29 -9.06
CA VAL A 326 -9.76 36.47 -10.20
C VAL A 326 -10.21 37.73 -10.95
N GLU A 327 -9.37 38.75 -10.94
CA GLU A 327 -9.59 40.01 -11.65
C GLU A 327 -9.00 39.90 -13.06
N ARG A 328 -9.76 40.34 -14.06
CA ARG A 328 -9.28 40.48 -15.44
C ARG A 328 -8.94 41.94 -15.70
N GLU A 329 -7.69 42.22 -15.98
CA GLU A 329 -7.22 43.51 -16.47
C GLU A 329 -6.96 43.39 -17.98
N GLU A 330 -7.62 44.21 -18.79
CA GLU A 330 -7.51 44.16 -20.25
C GLU A 330 -7.08 45.50 -20.84
N ARG A 331 -6.21 45.41 -21.86
CA ARG A 331 -5.77 46.50 -22.74
C ARG A 331 -6.00 46.08 -24.19
N ALA A 332 -5.82 47.01 -25.13
CA ALA A 332 -6.15 46.80 -26.55
C ALA A 332 -5.56 45.51 -27.17
N THR A 333 -4.34 45.12 -26.80
CA THR A 333 -3.63 43.97 -27.39
C THR A 333 -3.18 42.92 -26.36
N LYS A 334 -3.32 43.19 -25.06
CA LYS A 334 -2.86 42.31 -23.97
C LYS A 334 -3.82 42.37 -22.79
N GLY A 335 -3.88 41.30 -22.03
CA GLY A 335 -4.55 41.32 -20.73
C GLY A 335 -3.88 40.37 -19.75
N ARG A 336 -4.34 40.41 -18.51
CA ARG A 336 -3.91 39.49 -17.47
C ARG A 336 -5.06 39.15 -16.54
N TYR A 337 -5.02 37.93 -16.03
CA TYR A 337 -5.80 37.47 -14.90
C TYR A 337 -4.90 37.53 -13.66
N ARG A 338 -5.37 38.21 -12.62
CA ARG A 338 -4.64 38.41 -11.37
C ARG A 338 -5.46 37.90 -10.20
N ILE A 339 -4.80 37.31 -9.23
CA ILE A 339 -5.41 36.85 -7.99
C ILE A 339 -4.47 37.16 -6.82
N VAL A 340 -4.99 37.81 -5.78
CA VAL A 340 -4.23 38.22 -4.59
C VAL A 340 -4.72 37.48 -3.36
N VAL A 341 -3.91 36.57 -2.83
CA VAL A 341 -4.21 35.78 -1.64
C VAL A 341 -3.26 36.18 -0.52
N GLU A 342 -3.79 36.63 0.61
CA GLU A 342 -2.99 36.98 1.79
C GLU A 342 -1.86 37.99 1.48
N GLY A 343 -2.09 38.92 0.53
CA GLY A 343 -1.12 39.93 0.09
C GLY A 343 -0.09 39.44 -0.94
N VAL A 344 -0.13 38.17 -1.35
CA VAL A 344 0.73 37.60 -2.40
C VAL A 344 -0.04 37.50 -3.72
N GLU A 345 0.56 37.98 -4.80
CA GLU A 345 -0.05 38.05 -6.13
C GLU A 345 0.41 36.90 -7.02
N ALA A 346 -0.54 36.21 -7.66
CA ALA A 346 -0.28 35.36 -8.82
C ALA A 346 -0.93 35.98 -10.07
N GLU A 347 -0.33 35.73 -11.23
CA GLU A 347 -0.82 36.27 -12.50
C GLU A 347 -0.73 35.27 -13.65
N MET A 348 -1.61 35.45 -14.63
CA MET A 348 -1.62 34.77 -15.92
C MET A 348 -1.85 35.78 -17.03
N THR A 349 -0.95 35.84 -18.00
CA THR A 349 -0.99 36.83 -19.09
C THR A 349 -1.50 36.22 -20.39
N TYR A 350 -2.18 37.05 -21.18
CA TYR A 350 -2.61 36.70 -22.53
C TYR A 350 -2.44 37.86 -23.51
N THR A 351 -2.28 37.51 -24.77
CA THR A 351 -2.26 38.45 -25.90
C THR A 351 -3.53 38.28 -26.74
N ARG A 352 -4.20 39.38 -27.10
CA ARG A 352 -5.35 39.35 -28.01
C ARG A 352 -4.87 39.39 -29.45
N SER A 353 -5.02 38.27 -30.16
CA SER A 353 -4.57 38.10 -31.55
C SER A 353 -5.61 38.55 -32.57
N SER A 354 -6.91 38.53 -32.22
CA SER A 354 -8.03 39.07 -33.00
C SER A 354 -9.22 39.34 -32.08
N GLU A 355 -10.32 39.88 -32.62
CA GLU A 355 -11.59 40.03 -31.87
C GLU A 355 -12.11 38.70 -31.32
N THR A 356 -11.77 37.59 -31.97
CA THR A 356 -12.27 36.24 -31.68
C THR A 356 -11.18 35.28 -31.15
N LEU A 357 -9.97 35.77 -30.83
CA LEU A 357 -8.85 34.90 -30.45
C LEU A 357 -7.92 35.53 -29.42
N ILE A 358 -7.66 34.79 -28.35
CA ILE A 358 -6.63 35.09 -27.35
C ILE A 358 -5.58 33.99 -27.24
N ILE A 359 -4.35 34.37 -26.88
CA ILE A 359 -3.22 33.48 -26.69
C ILE A 359 -2.76 33.60 -25.25
N ILE A 360 -2.86 32.52 -24.47
CA ILE A 360 -2.35 32.50 -23.08
C ILE A 360 -0.86 32.16 -23.15
N ASP A 361 -0.02 33.11 -22.74
CA ASP A 361 1.43 33.06 -22.97
C ASP A 361 2.25 32.74 -21.70
N SER A 362 1.79 33.12 -20.51
CA SER A 362 2.48 32.83 -19.24
C SER A 362 1.54 32.66 -18.06
N THR A 363 1.96 31.85 -17.08
CA THR A 363 1.30 31.71 -15.77
C THR A 363 2.37 31.67 -14.68
N ASN A 364 2.32 32.62 -13.75
CA ASN A 364 3.26 32.72 -12.64
C ASN A 364 2.51 32.62 -11.30
N VAL A 365 2.79 31.55 -10.56
CA VAL A 365 2.28 31.34 -9.20
C VAL A 365 3.47 31.31 -8.24
N PRO A 366 3.62 32.31 -7.35
CA PRO A 366 4.69 32.34 -6.35
C PRO A 366 4.70 31.08 -5.49
N ALA A 367 5.89 30.70 -4.99
CA ALA A 367 6.07 29.48 -4.21
C ALA A 367 5.12 29.39 -2.99
N ALA A 368 4.82 30.52 -2.36
CA ALA A 368 3.89 30.62 -1.22
C ALA A 368 2.44 30.21 -1.55
N LEU A 369 2.07 30.22 -2.83
CA LEU A 369 0.73 29.94 -3.34
C LEU A 369 0.64 28.62 -4.13
N ARG A 370 1.74 27.87 -4.27
CA ARG A 370 1.74 26.55 -4.93
C ARG A 370 0.95 25.54 -4.10
N GLY A 371 0.36 24.54 -4.76
CA GLY A 371 -0.51 23.54 -4.14
C GLY A 371 -1.93 24.02 -3.81
N ARG A 372 -2.24 25.32 -3.96
CA ARG A 372 -3.58 25.90 -3.67
C ARG A 372 -4.48 26.07 -4.92
N ARG A 373 -4.16 25.38 -6.03
CA ARG A 373 -4.86 25.47 -7.33
C ARG A 373 -5.05 26.89 -7.90
N ILE A 374 -4.23 27.86 -7.50
CA ILE A 374 -4.34 29.26 -7.92
C ILE A 374 -4.18 29.43 -9.44
N GLY A 375 -3.22 28.72 -10.04
CA GLY A 375 -3.04 28.73 -11.49
C GLY A 375 -4.26 28.19 -12.24
N GLU A 376 -4.84 27.08 -11.75
CA GLU A 376 -6.04 26.46 -12.35
C GLU A 376 -7.24 27.41 -12.29
N GLN A 377 -7.43 28.13 -11.19
CA GLN A 377 -8.52 29.13 -11.06
C GLN A 377 -8.42 30.22 -12.13
N MET A 378 -7.21 30.70 -12.44
CA MET A 378 -7.00 31.68 -13.50
C MET A 378 -7.30 31.08 -14.89
N VAL A 379 -6.88 29.84 -15.17
CA VAL A 379 -7.20 29.16 -16.43
C VAL A 379 -8.72 28.97 -16.57
N ARG A 380 -9.39 28.47 -15.53
CA ARG A 380 -10.84 28.27 -15.51
C ARG A 380 -11.59 29.57 -15.81
N ARG A 381 -11.21 30.67 -15.15
CA ARG A 381 -11.82 31.98 -15.42
C ARG A 381 -11.59 32.45 -16.85
N ALA A 382 -10.41 32.21 -17.42
CA ALA A 382 -10.14 32.52 -18.83
C ALA A 382 -11.01 31.69 -19.79
N VAL A 383 -11.25 30.40 -19.48
CA VAL A 383 -12.17 29.55 -20.25
C VAL A 383 -13.61 30.06 -20.16
N GLU A 384 -14.09 30.42 -18.97
CA GLU A 384 -15.43 30.97 -18.76
C GLU A 384 -15.64 32.29 -19.51
N ASP A 385 -14.67 33.20 -19.40
CA ASP A 385 -14.66 34.45 -20.15
C ASP A 385 -14.62 34.20 -21.66
N ALA A 386 -13.85 33.21 -22.12
CA ALA A 386 -13.78 32.84 -23.52
C ALA A 386 -15.14 32.35 -24.07
N ARG A 387 -15.84 31.51 -23.31
CA ARG A 387 -17.21 31.08 -23.63
C ARG A 387 -18.18 32.26 -23.67
N ARG A 388 -18.13 33.13 -22.66
CA ARG A 388 -19.02 34.30 -22.55
C ARG A 388 -18.79 35.27 -23.69
N ASP A 389 -17.53 35.56 -24.01
CA ASP A 389 -17.13 36.56 -24.99
C ASP A 389 -17.11 35.99 -26.42
N GLY A 390 -17.33 34.68 -26.60
CA GLY A 390 -17.29 34.01 -27.90
C GLY A 390 -15.90 34.00 -28.54
N VAL A 391 -14.83 34.00 -27.74
CA VAL A 391 -13.44 33.99 -28.21
C VAL A 391 -12.82 32.61 -28.05
N ALA A 392 -11.93 32.24 -28.97
CA ALA A 392 -11.14 31.03 -28.88
C ALA A 392 -9.81 31.27 -28.12
N ILE A 393 -9.26 30.21 -27.55
CA ILE A 393 -7.99 30.20 -26.81
C ILE A 393 -6.94 29.37 -27.56
N ILE A 394 -5.70 29.88 -27.59
CA ILE A 394 -4.48 29.10 -27.85
C ILE A 394 -3.61 29.11 -26.59
N PRO A 395 -3.42 27.97 -25.89
CA PRO A 395 -2.62 27.92 -24.67
C PRO A 395 -1.14 27.62 -24.99
N LEU A 396 -0.34 28.66 -25.25
CA LEU A 396 1.11 28.48 -25.46
C LEU A 396 1.86 28.25 -24.14
N CYS A 397 1.35 28.77 -23.03
CA CYS A 397 1.89 28.48 -21.71
C CYS A 397 1.76 26.97 -21.42
N PRO A 398 2.86 26.26 -21.07
CA PRO A 398 2.82 24.82 -20.77
C PRO A 398 1.86 24.48 -19.62
N PHE A 399 1.77 25.35 -18.61
CA PHE A 399 0.83 25.17 -17.51
C PHE A 399 -0.62 25.26 -17.97
N ALA A 400 -0.99 26.31 -18.71
CA ALA A 400 -2.36 26.47 -19.22
C ALA A 400 -2.76 25.32 -20.15
N LYS A 401 -1.82 24.86 -20.99
CA LYS A 401 -2.02 23.70 -21.86
C LYS A 401 -2.32 22.43 -21.06
N ALA A 402 -1.46 22.11 -20.08
CA ALA A 402 -1.63 20.93 -19.24
C ALA A 402 -2.95 20.97 -18.44
N GLN A 403 -3.37 22.15 -17.99
CA GLN A 403 -4.66 22.31 -17.30
C GLN A 403 -5.85 22.06 -18.24
N ILE A 404 -5.84 22.60 -19.46
CA ILE A 404 -6.91 22.35 -20.44
C ILE A 404 -6.96 20.88 -20.89
N GLU A 405 -5.81 20.22 -21.05
CA GLU A 405 -5.74 18.80 -21.39
C GLU A 405 -6.34 17.89 -20.30
N ARG A 406 -6.24 18.28 -19.02
CA ARG A 406 -6.83 17.57 -17.87
C ARG A 406 -8.34 17.73 -17.74
N HIS A 407 -8.93 18.71 -18.42
CA HIS A 407 -10.36 19.05 -18.34
C HIS A 407 -11.01 18.90 -19.72
N PRO A 408 -11.54 17.70 -20.06
CA PRO A 408 -12.15 17.44 -21.36
C PRO A 408 -13.28 18.42 -21.71
N GLU A 409 -13.96 18.95 -20.70
CA GLU A 409 -15.03 19.91 -20.87
C GLU A 409 -14.54 21.31 -21.27
N TRP A 410 -13.24 21.63 -21.21
CA TRP A 410 -12.65 22.92 -21.64
C TRP A 410 -12.18 22.91 -23.09
N GLN A 411 -12.28 21.78 -23.78
CA GLN A 411 -11.82 21.64 -25.17
C GLN A 411 -12.68 22.44 -26.16
N ASP A 412 -13.85 22.90 -25.76
CA ASP A 412 -14.80 23.68 -26.56
C ASP A 412 -14.30 25.09 -26.92
N VAL A 413 -13.48 25.69 -26.06
CA VAL A 413 -12.92 27.04 -26.29
C VAL A 413 -11.60 27.05 -27.07
N LEU A 414 -11.03 25.88 -27.36
CA LEU A 414 -9.79 25.82 -28.14
C LEU A 414 -10.05 26.17 -29.60
N ARG A 415 -9.14 26.94 -30.19
CA ARG A 415 -9.15 27.16 -31.65
C ARG A 415 -8.95 25.82 -32.35
N ARG A 416 -9.96 25.37 -33.10
CA ARG A 416 -9.83 24.23 -34.01
C ARG A 416 -8.89 24.64 -35.16
N ALA A 417 -7.91 23.79 -35.44
CA ALA A 417 -6.93 23.98 -36.51
C ALA A 417 -7.61 24.06 -37.89
#